data_AF-B4G0X3-F1
#
_entry.id   AF-B4G0X3-F1
#
_cell.length_a   1.000
_cell.length_b   1.000
_cell.length_c   1.000
_cell.angle_alpha   90.00
_cell.angle_beta   90.00
_cell.angle_gamma   90.00
#
_symmetry.space_group_name_H-M   'P 1'
#
loop_
_entity.id
_entity.type
_entity.pdbx_description
1 polymer ?
#
loop_
_entity_poly.entity_id
_entity_poly.type
_entity_poly.pdbx_seq_one_letter_code
_entity_poly.pdbx_strand_id
1 'polypeptide(L)'
;MGLADSGANFVWVVGDKDAPQLPDIDGAAPGRGLVVRGWAPQVAVLRHAAVGAFVTHCGWGGVTEAAAAGVPVLAWPVFAEQFYNEALVVGLAGTGVSMGAERGYVWGGEALGGVVVGRAAVAERVRSAMADEELRGRAGRVGERARRAVEAGGSSYEAVGALLEDVLRPQRQVQDLDAVRETRRDAEIFN
;
A
#
# COMPACT_ATOMS: atom_id res chain seq x y z
N MET A 1 2.97 21.98 -14.72
CA MET A 1 2.35 20.69 -14.33
C MET A 1 2.70 20.48 -12.86
N GLY A 2 1.77 20.13 -11.97
CA GLY A 2 2.04 20.14 -10.52
C GLY A 2 3.31 19.38 -10.10
N LEU A 3 3.55 18.19 -10.66
CA LEU A 3 4.80 17.43 -10.45
C LEU A 3 6.06 18.16 -10.95
N ALA A 4 6.02 18.75 -12.15
CA ALA A 4 7.15 19.51 -12.70
C ALA A 4 7.43 20.78 -11.89
N ASP A 5 6.35 21.50 -11.55
CA ASP A 5 6.33 22.75 -10.80
C ASP A 5 6.84 22.52 -9.37
N SER A 6 6.71 21.30 -8.82
CA SER A 6 7.22 20.91 -7.49
C SER A 6 8.75 20.94 -7.38
N GLY A 7 9.48 20.92 -8.49
CA GLY A 7 10.95 20.83 -8.48
C GLY A 7 11.51 19.44 -8.14
N ALA A 8 10.69 18.48 -7.70
CA ALA A 8 11.14 17.12 -7.38
C ALA A 8 11.44 16.28 -8.64
N ASN A 9 12.27 15.26 -8.48
CA ASN A 9 12.38 14.17 -9.43
C ASN A 9 11.19 13.23 -9.25
N PHE A 10 10.64 12.68 -10.33
CA PHE A 10 9.48 11.79 -10.25
C PHE A 10 9.52 10.68 -11.29
N VAL A 11 8.99 9.52 -10.88
CA VAL A 11 8.59 8.44 -11.78
C VAL A 11 7.07 8.40 -11.77
N TRP A 12 6.45 8.55 -12.94
CA TRP A 12 5.00 8.53 -13.09
C TRP A 12 4.57 7.34 -13.93
N VAL A 13 3.89 6.39 -13.31
CA VAL A 13 3.31 5.22 -13.98
C VAL A 13 1.91 5.58 -14.48
N VAL A 14 1.66 5.39 -15.78
CA VAL A 14 0.36 5.69 -16.42
C VAL A 14 -0.13 4.41 -17.11
N GLY A 15 -1.31 3.94 -16.73
CA GLY A 15 -1.91 2.74 -17.30
C GLY A 15 -2.24 2.88 -18.79
N ASP A 16 -2.35 1.75 -19.50
CA ASP A 16 -2.56 1.74 -20.96
C ASP A 16 -4.02 2.00 -21.39
N LYS A 17 -4.99 1.73 -20.50
CA LYS A 17 -6.40 1.98 -20.77
C LYS A 17 -6.73 3.45 -20.48
N ASP A 18 -7.33 4.11 -21.46
CA ASP A 18 -7.80 5.51 -21.35
C ASP A 18 -6.72 6.50 -20.93
N ALA A 19 -5.46 6.22 -21.30
CA ALA A 19 -4.32 7.06 -20.96
C ALA A 19 -4.55 8.48 -21.50
N PRO A 20 -4.64 9.51 -20.64
CA PRO A 20 -4.82 10.87 -21.11
C PRO A 20 -3.59 11.28 -21.92
N GLN A 21 -3.80 12.20 -22.87
CA GLN A 21 -2.67 12.84 -23.54
C GLN A 21 -1.85 13.58 -22.48
N LEU A 22 -0.64 13.07 -22.23
CA LEU A 22 0.27 13.65 -21.25
C LEU A 22 0.88 14.93 -21.80
N PRO A 23 1.16 15.94 -20.95
CA PRO A 23 1.95 17.09 -21.35
C PRO A 23 3.38 16.67 -21.73
N ASP A 24 4.09 17.52 -22.47
CA ASP A 24 5.51 17.34 -22.76
C ASP A 24 6.32 17.35 -21.44
N ILE A 25 6.67 16.15 -20.97
CA ILE A 25 7.38 15.96 -19.70
C ILE A 25 8.83 16.39 -19.83
N ASP A 26 9.47 16.12 -20.98
CA ASP A 26 10.87 16.47 -21.20
C ASP A 26 11.04 18.00 -21.27
N GLY A 27 10.09 18.70 -21.89
CA GLY A 27 10.04 20.17 -21.86
C GLY A 27 9.69 20.75 -20.48
N ALA A 28 8.74 20.14 -19.76
CA ALA A 28 8.27 20.66 -18.48
C ALA A 28 9.20 20.36 -17.29
N ALA A 29 9.89 19.21 -17.31
CA ALA A 29 10.80 18.76 -16.26
C ALA A 29 12.06 18.06 -16.84
N PRO A 30 12.91 18.81 -17.58
CA PRO A 30 14.06 18.22 -18.26
C PRO A 30 14.97 17.45 -17.29
N GLY A 31 15.15 16.15 -17.56
CA GLY A 31 15.99 15.26 -16.74
C GLY A 31 15.48 14.92 -15.34
N ARG A 32 14.27 15.36 -14.96
CA ARG A 32 13.68 15.10 -13.63
C ARG A 32 12.45 14.20 -13.65
N GLY A 33 11.76 14.08 -14.79
CA GLY A 33 10.57 13.25 -14.94
C GLY A 33 10.82 12.00 -15.78
N LEU A 34 10.39 10.84 -15.29
CA LEU A 34 10.30 9.60 -16.08
C LEU A 34 8.85 9.13 -16.12
N VAL A 35 8.29 8.95 -17.32
CA VAL A 35 6.96 8.33 -17.50
C VAL A 35 7.13 6.87 -17.89
N VAL A 36 6.51 5.98 -17.12
CA VAL A 36 6.41 4.55 -17.43
C VAL A 36 4.97 4.27 -17.87
N ARG A 37 4.80 3.71 -19.06
CA ARG A 37 3.47 3.31 -19.57
C ARG A 37 3.18 1.85 -19.22
N GLY A 38 1.95 1.56 -18.86
CA GLY A 38 1.50 0.22 -18.47
C GLY A 38 1.88 -0.09 -17.03
N TRP A 39 2.84 -1.00 -16.84
CA TRP A 39 3.20 -1.55 -15.53
C TRP A 39 4.64 -1.22 -15.13
N ALA A 40 4.84 -1.01 -13.83
CA ALA A 40 6.16 -0.85 -13.22
C ALA A 40 6.29 -1.79 -12.00
N PRO A 41 7.52 -2.24 -11.67
CA PRO A 41 7.76 -3.08 -10.50
C PRO A 41 7.67 -2.27 -9.21
N GLN A 42 6.45 -1.90 -8.79
CA GLN A 42 6.17 -0.95 -7.70
C GLN A 42 6.95 -1.26 -6.41
N VAL A 43 6.95 -2.52 -5.96
CA VAL A 43 7.70 -2.94 -4.77
C VAL A 43 9.21 -2.67 -4.90
N ALA A 44 9.79 -2.93 -6.07
CA ALA A 44 11.22 -2.68 -6.31
C ALA A 44 11.52 -1.18 -6.36
N VAL A 45 10.63 -0.38 -6.96
CA VAL A 45 10.73 1.08 -6.99
C VAL A 45 10.67 1.64 -5.57
N LEU A 46 9.66 1.26 -4.77
CA LEU A 46 9.49 1.77 -3.40
C LEU A 46 10.65 1.41 -2.47
N ARG A 47 11.33 0.28 -2.71
CA ARG A 47 12.53 -0.12 -1.94
C ARG A 47 13.81 0.61 -2.36
N HIS A 48 13.78 1.38 -3.43
CA HIS A 48 14.97 2.08 -3.92
C HIS A 48 15.27 3.31 -3.05
N ALA A 49 16.52 3.47 -2.63
CA ALA A 49 16.94 4.55 -1.72
C ALA A 49 16.68 5.97 -2.23
N ALA A 50 16.52 6.14 -3.55
CA ALA A 50 16.18 7.43 -4.16
C ALA A 50 14.69 7.84 -4.03
N VAL A 51 13.81 6.93 -3.59
CA VAL A 51 12.38 7.25 -3.43
C VAL A 51 12.15 7.96 -2.10
N GLY A 52 11.73 9.22 -2.19
CA GLY A 52 11.47 10.07 -1.02
C GLY A 52 10.01 10.12 -0.56
N ALA A 53 9.06 9.83 -1.45
CA ALA A 53 7.63 9.82 -1.17
C ALA A 53 6.88 9.02 -2.25
N PHE A 54 5.68 8.54 -1.93
CA PHE A 54 4.81 7.80 -2.83
C PHE A 54 3.43 8.46 -2.94
N VAL A 55 3.09 8.96 -4.13
CA VAL A 55 1.73 9.41 -4.44
C VAL A 55 0.88 8.19 -4.76
N THR A 56 -0.20 7.99 -4.01
CA THR A 56 -1.07 6.82 -4.19
C THR A 56 -2.51 7.16 -3.93
N HIS A 57 -3.40 6.44 -4.61
CA HIS A 57 -4.83 6.44 -4.36
C HIS A 57 -5.25 5.83 -3.02
N CYS A 58 -4.30 5.44 -2.16
CA CYS A 58 -4.56 4.86 -0.84
C CYS A 58 -5.28 3.52 -0.85
N GLY A 59 -5.21 2.74 -1.93
CA GLY A 59 -5.61 1.32 -1.88
C GLY A 59 -4.73 0.56 -0.87
N TRP A 60 -5.32 -0.41 -0.16
CA TRP A 60 -4.64 -1.06 0.98
C TRP A 60 -3.28 -1.68 0.63
N GLY A 61 -3.17 -2.33 -0.54
CA GLY A 61 -1.89 -2.89 -1.01
C GLY A 61 -0.79 -1.83 -1.18
N GLY A 62 -1.12 -0.66 -1.75
CA GLY A 62 -0.15 0.42 -1.89
C GLY A 62 0.26 1.03 -0.55
N VAL A 63 -0.67 1.11 0.41
CA VAL A 63 -0.40 1.61 1.76
C VAL A 63 0.52 0.66 2.54
N THR A 64 0.27 -0.64 2.47
CA THR A 64 1.11 -1.63 3.16
C THR A 64 2.49 -1.76 2.53
N GLU A 65 2.61 -1.63 1.21
CA GLU A 65 3.92 -1.58 0.52
C GLU A 65 4.72 -0.33 0.92
N ALA A 66 4.08 0.85 0.99
CA ALA A 66 4.73 2.07 1.46
C ALA A 66 5.18 1.95 2.93
N ALA A 67 4.31 1.39 3.78
CA ALA A 67 4.62 1.13 5.18
C ALA A 67 5.82 0.18 5.30
N ALA A 68 5.83 -0.94 4.57
CA ALA A 68 6.94 -1.90 4.60
C ALA A 68 8.25 -1.33 4.05
N ALA A 69 8.19 -0.42 3.07
CA ALA A 69 9.36 0.28 2.53
C ALA A 69 9.82 1.46 3.41
N GLY A 70 9.01 1.90 4.37
CA GLY A 70 9.30 3.07 5.20
C GLY A 70 9.21 4.39 4.41
N VAL A 71 8.38 4.45 3.38
CA VAL A 71 8.25 5.61 2.48
C VAL A 71 7.01 6.45 2.83
N PRO A 72 7.13 7.78 2.98
CA PRO A 72 5.99 8.67 3.16
C PRO A 72 4.95 8.59 2.05
N VAL A 73 3.68 8.73 2.41
CA VAL A 73 2.55 8.67 1.46
C VAL A 73 2.00 10.07 1.19
N LEU A 74 1.87 10.41 -0.09
CA LEU A 74 1.06 11.53 -0.56
C LEU A 74 -0.32 10.97 -0.96
N ALA A 75 -1.27 11.07 -0.05
CA ALA A 75 -2.55 10.39 -0.10
C ALA A 75 -3.52 11.08 -1.06
N TRP A 76 -3.96 10.38 -2.10
CA TRP A 76 -4.86 10.91 -3.12
C TRP A 76 -6.05 9.96 -3.37
N PRO A 77 -6.90 9.71 -2.37
CA PRO A 77 -7.99 8.74 -2.47
C PRO A 77 -8.96 9.07 -3.60
N VAL A 78 -9.52 8.02 -4.20
CA VAL A 78 -10.38 8.09 -5.38
C VAL A 78 -11.77 7.50 -5.10
N PHE A 79 -11.88 6.35 -4.41
CA PHE A 79 -13.16 5.68 -4.10
C PHE A 79 -13.04 4.64 -2.97
N ALA A 80 -14.13 3.93 -2.66
CA ALA A 80 -14.18 2.81 -1.71
C ALA A 80 -13.56 3.14 -0.33
N GLU A 81 -12.69 2.28 0.19
CA GLU A 81 -12.10 2.39 1.52
C GLU A 81 -10.91 3.37 1.60
N GLN A 82 -10.51 3.94 0.47
CA GLN A 82 -9.27 4.72 0.32
C GLN A 82 -9.25 5.96 1.22
N PHE A 83 -10.41 6.55 1.51
CA PHE A 83 -10.53 7.69 2.43
C PHE A 83 -10.29 7.28 3.89
N TYR A 84 -10.67 6.06 4.29
CA TYR A 84 -10.33 5.52 5.61
C TYR A 84 -8.83 5.22 5.69
N ASN A 85 -8.24 4.70 4.60
CA ASN A 85 -6.81 4.47 4.53
C ASN A 85 -6.01 5.79 4.57
N GLU A 86 -6.49 6.85 3.92
CA GLU A 86 -5.93 8.20 4.07
C GLU A 86 -6.00 8.66 5.54
N ALA A 87 -7.15 8.52 6.20
CA ALA A 87 -7.31 8.92 7.60
C ALA A 87 -6.34 8.14 8.53
N LEU A 88 -6.12 6.85 8.26
CA LEU A 88 -5.12 6.04 8.96
C LEU A 88 -3.71 6.59 8.74
N VAL A 89 -3.31 6.80 7.49
CA VAL A 89 -1.94 7.17 7.13
C VAL A 89 -1.59 8.59 7.55
N VAL A 90 -2.50 9.53 7.32
CA VAL A 90 -2.31 10.97 7.62
C VAL A 90 -2.59 11.25 9.08
N GLY A 91 -3.73 10.78 9.61
CA GLY A 91 -4.22 11.16 10.93
C GLY A 91 -3.67 10.32 12.08
N LEU A 92 -3.56 9.00 11.90
CA LEU A 92 -3.17 8.09 12.99
C LEU A 92 -1.68 7.73 12.96
N ALA A 93 -1.18 7.30 11.81
CA ALA A 93 0.22 6.91 11.65
C ALA A 93 1.14 8.13 11.49
N GLY A 94 0.61 9.25 10.98
CA GLY A 94 1.39 10.46 10.68
C GLY A 94 2.46 10.25 9.60
N THR A 95 2.32 9.23 8.77
CA THR A 95 3.30 8.86 7.73
C THR A 95 2.90 9.36 6.35
N GLY A 96 1.90 10.23 6.25
CA GLY A 96 1.53 10.84 4.98
C GLY A 96 0.90 12.21 5.09
N VAL A 97 0.70 12.80 3.92
CA VAL A 97 0.07 14.11 3.71
C VAL A 97 -1.06 13.91 2.71
N SER A 98 -2.25 14.42 3.02
CA SER A 98 -3.37 14.43 2.08
C SER A 98 -2.98 15.21 0.82
N MET A 99 -3.55 14.89 -0.34
CA MET A 99 -3.45 15.70 -1.56
C MET A 99 -4.66 16.62 -1.75
N GLY A 100 -5.69 16.50 -0.91
CA GLY A 100 -6.87 17.37 -0.94
C GLY A 100 -8.00 16.83 -1.83
N ALA A 101 -8.02 15.53 -2.10
CA ALA A 101 -9.21 14.87 -2.65
C ALA A 101 -10.26 14.77 -1.54
N GLU A 102 -11.22 15.70 -1.49
CA GLU A 102 -12.18 15.77 -0.39
C GLU A 102 -13.31 14.73 -0.48
N ARG A 103 -13.57 14.20 -1.69
CA ARG A 103 -14.66 13.26 -1.97
C ARG A 103 -14.25 12.32 -3.09
N GLY A 104 -14.73 11.08 -3.01
CA GLY A 104 -14.49 10.06 -4.02
C GLY A 104 -15.56 10.04 -5.10
N TYR A 105 -15.30 9.28 -6.16
CA TYR A 105 -16.32 8.94 -7.14
C TYR A 105 -17.39 8.06 -6.48
N VAL A 106 -18.65 8.40 -6.74
CA VAL A 106 -19.78 7.50 -6.46
C VAL A 106 -19.87 6.53 -7.63
N TRP A 107 -19.90 5.22 -7.34
CA TRP A 107 -20.05 4.19 -8.37
C TRP A 107 -21.32 4.41 -9.19
N GLY A 108 -21.20 4.53 -10.52
CA GLY A 108 -22.31 4.88 -11.42
C GLY A 108 -22.64 6.38 -11.51
N GLY A 109 -21.86 7.23 -10.83
CA GLY A 109 -21.95 8.69 -10.84
C GLY A 109 -20.70 9.35 -11.44
N GLU A 110 -19.95 8.66 -12.28
CA GLU A 110 -18.68 9.11 -12.85
C GLU A 110 -18.82 10.46 -13.59
N ALA A 111 -20.02 10.71 -14.15
CA ALA A 111 -20.38 11.94 -14.84
C ALA A 111 -20.63 13.15 -13.92
N LEU A 112 -20.80 12.95 -12.61
CA LEU A 112 -20.97 14.04 -11.63
C LEU A 112 -19.65 14.80 -11.35
N GLY A 113 -18.54 14.31 -11.90
CA GLY A 113 -17.23 14.91 -11.77
C GLY A 113 -16.48 14.48 -10.51
N GLY A 114 -15.15 14.48 -10.60
CA GLY A 114 -14.26 14.26 -9.46
C GLY A 114 -13.76 15.58 -8.85
N VAL A 115 -13.13 15.52 -7.68
CA VAL A 115 -12.43 16.67 -7.09
C VAL A 115 -11.13 16.92 -7.85
N VAL A 116 -11.01 18.09 -8.48
CA VAL A 116 -9.77 18.51 -9.15
C VAL A 116 -8.87 19.21 -8.14
N VAL A 117 -7.72 18.60 -7.86
CA VAL A 117 -6.65 19.24 -7.08
C VAL A 117 -5.83 20.14 -7.99
N GLY A 118 -5.78 21.44 -7.68
CA GLY A 118 -5.06 22.42 -8.48
C GLY A 118 -3.55 22.15 -8.52
N ARG A 119 -2.91 22.39 -9.67
CA ARG A 119 -1.46 22.14 -9.87
C ARG A 119 -0.56 22.81 -8.83
N ALA A 120 -0.93 23.99 -8.32
CA ALA A 120 -0.17 24.72 -7.32
C ALA A 120 -0.18 23.98 -5.97
N ALA A 121 -1.34 23.44 -5.57
CA ALA A 121 -1.46 22.61 -4.37
C ALA A 121 -0.66 21.31 -4.50
N VAL A 122 -0.71 20.66 -5.67
CA VAL A 122 0.13 19.48 -5.94
C VAL A 122 1.62 19.82 -5.80
N ALA A 123 2.06 20.92 -6.41
CA ALA A 123 3.45 21.34 -6.39
C ALA A 123 3.96 21.65 -4.98
N GLU A 124 3.14 22.34 -4.18
CA GLU A 124 3.44 22.66 -2.78
C GLU A 124 3.51 21.39 -1.94
N ARG A 125 2.47 20.54 -1.95
CA ARG A 125 2.41 19.34 -1.12
C ARG A 125 3.54 18.35 -1.43
N VAL A 126 3.87 18.16 -2.70
CA VAL A 126 5.01 17.32 -3.10
C VAL A 126 6.32 17.91 -2.58
N ARG A 127 6.54 19.22 -2.76
CA ARG A 127 7.78 19.88 -2.30
C ARG A 127 7.93 19.82 -0.78
N SER A 128 6.86 20.15 -0.06
CA SER A 128 6.82 20.14 1.40
C SER A 128 7.08 18.74 1.96
N ALA A 129 6.40 17.71 1.43
CA ALA A 129 6.62 16.33 1.88
C ALA A 129 8.03 15.81 1.57
N MET A 130 8.62 16.18 0.43
CA MET A 130 10.00 15.80 0.09
C MET A 130 11.03 16.45 1.01
N ALA A 131 10.74 17.64 1.56
CA ALA A 131 11.60 18.35 2.50
C ALA A 131 11.35 17.96 3.97
N ASP A 132 10.27 17.24 4.28
CA ASP A 132 9.89 16.90 5.65
C ASP A 132 10.66 15.67 6.18
N GLU A 133 11.72 15.95 6.94
CA GLU A 133 12.54 14.91 7.59
C GLU A 133 11.81 14.17 8.71
N GLU A 134 10.87 14.83 9.40
CA GLU A 134 10.11 14.20 10.48
C GLU A 134 9.13 13.17 9.90
N LEU A 135 8.44 13.53 8.82
CA LEU A 135 7.57 12.63 8.05
C LEU A 135 8.35 11.40 7.57
N ARG A 136 9.55 11.61 6.99
CA ARG A 136 10.45 10.53 6.58
C ARG A 136 10.86 9.66 7.77
N GLY A 137 11.20 10.27 8.90
CA GLY A 137 11.54 9.57 10.13
C GLY A 137 10.38 8.73 10.69
N ARG A 138 9.15 9.25 10.68
CA ARG A 138 7.93 8.51 11.08
C ARG A 138 7.71 7.31 10.17
N ALA A 139 7.78 7.50 8.85
CA ALA A 139 7.63 6.43 7.87
C ALA A 139 8.69 5.33 8.07
N GLY A 140 9.97 5.71 8.25
CA GLY A 140 11.05 4.77 8.52
C GLY A 140 10.80 3.91 9.77
N ARG A 141 10.36 4.52 10.88
CA ARG A 141 10.01 3.78 12.12
C ARG A 141 8.85 2.79 11.90
N VAL A 142 7.86 3.16 11.09
CA VAL A 142 6.77 2.24 10.72
C VAL A 142 7.31 1.09 9.86
N GLY A 143 8.21 1.35 8.92
CA GLY A 143 8.86 0.31 8.11
C GLY A 143 9.67 -0.67 8.94
N GLU A 144 10.45 -0.20 9.92
CA GLU A 144 11.16 -1.10 10.83
C GLU A 144 10.20 -1.98 11.66
N ARG A 145 9.07 -1.44 12.10
CA ARG A 145 8.04 -2.20 12.83
C ARG A 145 7.36 -3.22 11.93
N ALA A 146 7.01 -2.83 10.70
CA ALA A 146 6.42 -3.74 9.71
C ALA A 146 7.37 -4.90 9.40
N ARG A 147 8.66 -4.63 9.23
CA ARG A 147 9.69 -5.65 9.03
C ARG A 147 9.77 -6.61 10.23
N ARG A 148 9.88 -6.07 11.45
CA ARG A 148 9.93 -6.88 12.68
C ARG A 148 8.68 -7.73 12.90
N ALA A 149 7.51 -7.25 12.50
CA ALA A 149 6.26 -7.97 12.67
C ALA A 149 6.20 -9.29 11.88
N VAL A 150 6.90 -9.37 10.75
CA VAL A 150 6.88 -10.54 9.85
C VAL A 150 8.12 -11.44 9.97
N GLU A 151 9.15 -11.02 10.72
CA GLU A 151 10.29 -11.87 11.07
C GLU A 151 9.86 -13.00 12.02
N ALA A 152 10.65 -14.07 12.12
CA ALA A 152 10.40 -15.15 13.07
C ALA A 152 10.31 -14.61 14.51
N GLY A 153 9.24 -14.98 15.24
CA GLY A 153 8.92 -14.41 16.55
C GLY A 153 8.20 -13.06 16.52
N GLY A 154 7.96 -12.50 15.34
CA GLY A 154 7.21 -11.26 15.14
C GLY A 154 5.69 -11.47 15.26
N SER A 155 4.95 -10.42 15.60
CA SER A 155 3.51 -10.51 15.89
C SER A 155 2.67 -11.08 14.74
N SER A 156 2.98 -10.70 13.49
CA SER A 156 2.25 -11.22 12.32
C SER A 156 2.68 -12.63 11.96
N TYR A 157 3.96 -12.97 12.17
CA TYR A 157 4.47 -14.33 12.04
C TYR A 157 3.74 -15.28 13.00
N GLU A 158 3.69 -14.92 14.29
CA GLU A 158 3.00 -15.71 15.32
C GLU A 158 1.49 -15.80 15.05
N ALA A 159 0.85 -14.72 14.60
CA ALA A 159 -0.58 -14.74 14.28
C ALA A 159 -0.92 -15.71 13.13
N VAL A 160 -0.09 -15.75 12.08
CA VAL A 160 -0.25 -16.73 11.00
C VAL A 160 0.04 -18.14 11.49
N GLY A 161 1.05 -18.33 12.35
CA GLY A 161 1.34 -19.61 13.00
C GLY A 161 0.14 -20.16 13.78
N ALA A 162 -0.45 -19.34 14.64
CA ALA A 162 -1.65 -19.70 15.41
C ALA A 162 -2.85 -20.03 14.51
N LEU A 163 -3.05 -19.25 13.43
CA LEU A 163 -4.08 -19.55 12.44
C LEU A 163 -3.87 -20.92 11.78
N LEU A 164 -2.64 -21.26 11.42
CA LEU A 164 -2.31 -22.55 10.82
C LEU A 164 -2.56 -23.71 11.80
N GLU A 165 -2.20 -23.55 13.08
CA GLU A 165 -2.49 -24.54 14.11
C GLU A 165 -3.99 -24.80 14.25
N ASP A 166 -4.80 -23.75 14.27
CA ASP A 166 -6.26 -23.86 14.36
C ASP A 166 -6.88 -24.50 13.11
N VAL A 167 -6.39 -24.17 11.91
CA VAL A 167 -6.86 -24.78 10.65
C VAL A 167 -6.48 -26.26 10.55
N LEU A 168 -5.35 -26.67 11.12
CA LEU A 168 -4.87 -28.06 11.11
C LEU A 168 -5.48 -28.91 12.24
N ARG A 169 -6.08 -28.29 13.26
CA ARG A 169 -6.72 -28.96 14.40
C ARG A 169 -7.81 -29.97 14.02
N PRO A 170 -8.70 -29.73 13.03
CA PRO A 170 -9.71 -30.70 12.59
C PRO A 170 -9.11 -31.95 11.94
N GLN A 171 -7.91 -31.86 11.34
CA GLN A 171 -7.28 -33.02 10.70
C GLN A 171 -6.72 -34.01 11.72
N ARG A 172 -6.23 -33.52 12.87
CA ARG A 172 -5.73 -34.40 13.95
C ARG A 172 -6.85 -35.09 14.72
N GLN A 173 -7.96 -34.39 15.00
CA GLN A 173 -9.10 -35.01 15.69
C GLN A 173 -9.79 -36.09 14.87
N VAL A 174 -9.93 -35.91 13.55
CA VAL A 174 -10.52 -36.94 12.68
C VAL A 174 -9.59 -38.15 12.57
N GLN A 175 -8.28 -37.94 12.42
CA GLN A 175 -7.29 -39.04 12.39
C GLN A 175 -7.24 -39.84 13.70
N ASP A 176 -7.26 -39.17 14.86
CA ASP A 176 -7.31 -39.85 16.16
C ASP A 176 -8.62 -40.63 16.36
N LEU A 177 -9.76 -40.08 15.92
CA LEU A 177 -11.06 -40.77 16.02
C LEU A 177 -11.15 -41.99 15.09
N ASP A 178 -10.56 -41.91 13.90
CA ASP A 178 -10.51 -43.04 12.96
C ASP A 178 -9.54 -44.13 13.46
N ALA A 179 -8.37 -43.77 13.99
CA ALA A 179 -7.43 -44.72 14.60
C ALA A 179 -8.03 -45.44 15.82
N VAL A 180 -8.76 -44.73 16.69
CA VAL A 180 -9.46 -45.32 17.83
C VAL A 180 -10.58 -46.28 17.38
N ARG A 181 -11.28 -45.97 16.28
CA ARG A 181 -12.32 -46.84 15.71
C ARG A 181 -11.75 -48.11 15.08
N GLU A 182 -10.61 -48.01 14.41
CA GLU A 182 -9.91 -49.15 13.81
C GLU A 182 -9.40 -50.11 14.91
N THR A 183 -8.77 -49.56 15.96
CA THR A 183 -8.29 -50.33 17.11
C THR A 183 -9.42 -51.07 17.86
N ARG A 184 -10.61 -50.46 17.96
CA ARG A 184 -11.80 -51.11 18.53
C ARG A 184 -12.35 -52.24 17.65
N ARG A 185 -12.35 -52.06 16.33
CA ARG A 185 -12.79 -53.08 15.37
C ARG A 185 -11.89 -54.31 15.43
N ASP A 186 -10.58 -54.11 15.50
CA ASP A 186 -9.62 -55.21 15.59
C ASP A 186 -9.79 -56.00 16.90
N ALA A 187 -10.06 -55.32 18.01
CA ALA A 187 -10.33 -55.97 19.30
C ALA A 187 -11.63 -56.81 19.33
N GLU A 188 -12.63 -56.47 18.50
CA GLU A 188 -13.89 -57.21 18.38
C GLU A 188 -13.79 -58.45 17.47
N ILE A 189 -12.76 -58.55 16.62
CA ILE A 189 -12.55 -59.70 15.72
C ILE A 189 -11.89 -60.90 16.44
N PHE A 190 -11.25 -60.66 17.58
CA PHE A 190 -10.52 -61.68 18.36
C PHE A 190 -11.30 -62.23 19.57
N ASN A 191 -12.61 -62.00 19.66
CA ASN A 191 -13.49 -62.46 20.74
C ASN A 191 -14.68 -63.24 20.16
#